data_AF-A0A2C9U505-F1
#
_entry.id   AF-A0A2C9U505-F1
#
_cell.length_a   1.000
_cell.length_b   1.000
_cell.length_c   1.000
_cell.angle_alpha   90.00
_cell.angle_beta   90.00
_cell.angle_gamma   90.00
#
_symmetry.space_group_name_H-M   'P 1'
#
loop_
_entity.id
_entity.type
_entity.pdbx_description
1 polymer ?
#
loop_
_entity_poly.entity_id
_entity_poly.type
_entity_poly.pdbx_seq_one_letter_code
_entity_poly.pdbx_strand_id
1 'polypeptide(L)'
;MTKGSFVKFTIARVSFGWACDCSLQELYELMGRIFLVDLEGRCYRCRFCDTPLGLADDVLSRTFNCRKGRAYLFSNVVNITVGAVEEREMLSGMHTVEDIFCCCCGQLLGWKYVTAHDKGQKYKEGKFVLERWRIAEEVTEEFNLEARTARPGSSDADSH
;
A
#
# COMPACT_ATOMS: atom_id res chain seq x y z
N MET A 1 -6.61 -33.68 -7.19
CA MET A 1 -6.63 -32.97 -8.49
C MET A 1 -7.19 -31.58 -8.28
N THR A 2 -6.37 -30.64 -7.79
CA THR A 2 -6.80 -29.27 -7.48
C THR A 2 -6.15 -28.30 -8.45
N LYS A 3 -7.00 -27.81 -9.35
CA LYS A 3 -7.08 -26.47 -9.97
C LYS A 3 -5.78 -25.87 -10.48
N GLY A 4 -5.71 -25.81 -11.81
CA GLY A 4 -4.63 -25.22 -12.58
C GLY A 4 -4.40 -23.75 -12.24
N SER A 5 -3.13 -23.43 -12.04
CA SER A 5 -2.63 -22.07 -12.00
C SER A 5 -2.42 -21.60 -13.43
N PHE A 6 -3.29 -20.71 -13.90
CA PHE A 6 -3.08 -19.96 -15.13
C PHE A 6 -3.07 -18.48 -14.76
N VAL A 7 -1.87 -17.93 -14.60
CA VAL A 7 -1.65 -16.48 -14.55
C VAL A 7 -0.85 -16.16 -15.80
N LYS A 8 -1.53 -15.65 -16.84
CA LYS A 8 -0.89 -15.11 -18.05
C LYS A 8 -1.42 -13.71 -18.34
N PHE A 9 -0.48 -12.76 -18.24
CA PHE A 9 -0.28 -11.47 -18.93
C PHE A 9 -1.50 -10.58 -19.24
N THR A 10 -1.35 -9.26 -19.08
CA THR A 10 -1.20 -8.31 -20.22
C THR A 10 -1.18 -6.83 -19.77
N ILE A 11 -0.15 -6.13 -20.28
CA ILE A 11 0.06 -4.69 -20.56
C ILE A 11 -0.30 -3.66 -19.49
N ALA A 12 0.75 -3.15 -18.84
CA ALA A 12 0.78 -1.79 -18.31
C ALA A 12 0.88 -0.78 -19.48
N ARG A 13 0.00 0.22 -19.51
CA ARG A 13 0.27 1.49 -20.22
C ARG A 13 0.24 2.64 -19.23
N VAL A 14 1.34 3.37 -19.26
CA VAL A 14 1.58 4.65 -18.62
C VAL A 14 0.74 5.71 -19.32
N SER A 15 -0.08 6.46 -18.58
CA SER A 15 -0.75 7.66 -19.07
C SER A 15 0.02 8.89 -18.61
N PHE A 16 0.90 9.41 -19.48
CA PHE A 16 1.30 10.82 -19.41
C PHE A 16 0.22 11.62 -20.14
N GLY A 17 -0.50 12.47 -19.41
CA GLY A 17 -1.56 13.29 -19.98
C GLY A 17 -1.01 14.54 -20.62
N TRP A 18 -1.31 14.75 -21.91
CA TRP A 18 -1.60 16.07 -22.51
C TRP A 18 -2.69 15.85 -23.57
N ALA A 19 -3.66 16.76 -23.61
CA ALA A 19 -4.89 16.72 -24.40
C ALA A 19 -4.66 16.45 -25.90
N CYS A 20 -5.59 15.73 -26.57
CA CYS A 20 -6.10 16.04 -27.91
C CYS A 20 -7.09 14.96 -28.43
N ASP A 21 -8.22 15.48 -28.92
CA ASP A 21 -9.19 14.96 -29.90
C ASP A 21 -10.15 13.79 -29.66
N CYS A 22 -11.40 14.10 -30.05
CA CYS A 22 -12.65 13.39 -29.86
C CYS A 22 -12.82 12.22 -30.86
N SER A 23 -11.87 11.27 -30.87
CA SER A 23 -11.96 10.01 -31.63
C SER A 23 -11.43 8.78 -30.88
N LEU A 24 -10.97 8.95 -29.63
CA LEU A 24 -10.44 7.87 -28.78
C LEU A 24 -11.51 7.12 -27.96
N GLN A 25 -12.79 7.44 -28.14
CA GLN A 25 -13.87 6.77 -27.42
C GLN A 25 -14.05 5.29 -27.83
N GLU A 26 -13.59 4.82 -29.00
CA GLU A 26 -13.78 3.40 -29.35
C GLU A 26 -12.64 2.48 -28.88
N LEU A 27 -11.54 3.03 -28.33
CA LEU A 27 -10.40 2.24 -27.82
C LEU A 27 -10.37 2.08 -26.29
N TYR A 28 -11.21 2.79 -25.53
CA TYR A 28 -11.33 2.59 -24.07
C TYR A 28 -12.11 1.32 -23.71
N GLU A 29 -12.93 0.79 -24.63
CA GLU A 29 -13.76 -0.39 -24.41
C GLU A 29 -12.97 -1.72 -24.49
N LEU A 30 -11.71 -1.66 -24.94
CA LEU A 30 -10.78 -2.80 -25.00
C LEU A 30 -9.89 -2.93 -23.76
N MET A 31 -9.92 -1.97 -22.83
CA MET A 31 -9.28 -2.13 -21.53
C MET A 31 -10.23 -2.91 -20.62
N GLY A 32 -9.93 -4.20 -20.42
CA GLY A 32 -10.74 -5.08 -19.57
C GLY A 32 -11.06 -4.48 -18.21
N ARG A 33 -12.24 -4.80 -17.68
CA ARG A 33 -12.69 -4.29 -16.37
C ARG A 33 -11.74 -4.76 -15.27
N ILE A 34 -11.11 -3.80 -14.57
CA ILE A 34 -10.34 -4.09 -13.36
C ILE A 34 -11.35 -4.39 -12.24
N PHE A 35 -11.29 -5.61 -11.71
CA PHE A 35 -12.08 -5.99 -10.55
C PHE A 35 -11.32 -5.58 -9.28
N LEU A 36 -11.83 -4.58 -8.58
CA LEU A 36 -11.30 -4.17 -7.28
C LEU A 36 -12.06 -4.91 -6.17
N VAL A 37 -11.30 -5.42 -5.20
CA VAL A 37 -11.84 -5.95 -3.95
C VAL A 37 -12.14 -4.77 -3.04
N ASP A 38 -13.40 -4.66 -2.61
CA ASP A 38 -13.80 -3.67 -1.62
C ASP A 38 -13.43 -4.16 -0.20
N LEU A 39 -13.01 -3.23 0.65
CA LEU A 39 -12.58 -3.50 2.01
C LEU A 39 -13.48 -2.74 2.98
N GLU A 40 -14.12 -3.46 3.89
CA GLU A 40 -14.97 -2.86 4.91
C GLU A 40 -14.14 -2.49 6.15
N GLY A 41 -14.19 -1.22 6.57
CA GLY A 41 -13.50 -0.71 7.76
C GLY A 41 -12.32 0.21 7.46
N ARG A 42 -11.51 0.50 8.48
CA ARG A 42 -10.34 1.40 8.34
C ARG A 42 -9.30 0.73 7.45
N CYS A 43 -9.01 1.33 6.31
CA CYS A 43 -8.08 0.77 5.34
C CYS A 43 -6.93 1.72 5.00
N TYR A 44 -5.85 1.12 4.50
CA TYR A 44 -4.77 1.82 3.82
C TYR A 44 -5.06 1.83 2.32
N ARG A 45 -4.90 3.00 1.71
CA ARG A 45 -5.14 3.24 0.28
C ARG A 45 -3.86 3.58 -0.45
N CYS A 46 -3.84 3.36 -1.75
CA CYS A 46 -2.77 3.85 -2.61
C CYS A 46 -2.79 5.39 -2.62
N ARG A 47 -1.66 6.03 -2.33
CA ARG A 47 -1.58 7.49 -2.26
C ARG A 47 -1.85 8.21 -3.59
N PHE A 48 -1.76 7.51 -4.72
CA PHE A 48 -1.84 8.12 -6.06
C PHE A 48 -3.20 7.97 -6.73
N CYS A 49 -4.01 6.97 -6.33
CA CYS A 49 -5.30 6.67 -6.96
C CYS A 49 -6.36 6.20 -5.97
N ASP A 50 -6.09 6.30 -4.66
CA ASP A 50 -7.00 5.98 -3.54
C ASP A 50 -7.60 4.56 -3.55
N THR A 51 -7.02 3.66 -4.34
CA THR A 51 -7.40 2.25 -4.37
C THR A 51 -7.11 1.60 -3.01
N PRO A 52 -8.09 0.91 -2.38
CA PRO A 52 -7.87 0.25 -1.10
C PRO A 52 -6.87 -0.90 -1.27
N LEU A 53 -5.87 -0.97 -0.38
CA LEU A 53 -4.77 -1.93 -0.46
C LEU A 53 -4.81 -2.95 0.67
N GLY A 54 -5.24 -2.57 1.87
CA GLY A 54 -5.29 -3.49 3.01
C GLY A 54 -5.96 -2.85 4.22
N LEU A 55 -6.44 -3.69 5.13
CA LEU A 55 -7.07 -3.23 6.37
C LEU A 55 -6.02 -2.78 7.38
N ALA A 56 -6.41 -1.87 8.28
CA ALA A 56 -5.54 -1.47 9.39
C ALA A 56 -5.28 -2.63 10.38
N ASP A 57 -6.22 -3.57 10.47
CA ASP A 57 -6.12 -4.76 11.33
C ASP A 57 -5.14 -5.81 10.78
N ASP A 58 -4.86 -5.76 9.47
CA ASP A 58 -3.86 -6.62 8.83
C ASP A 58 -2.42 -6.11 9.06
N VAL A 59 -2.23 -4.97 9.72
CA VAL A 59 -0.89 -4.47 10.04
C VAL A 59 -0.28 -5.27 11.19
N LEU A 60 0.74 -6.06 10.87
CA LEU A 60 1.52 -6.81 11.85
C LEU A 60 2.58 -5.94 12.54
N SER A 61 3.16 -4.98 11.83
CA SER A 61 4.14 -4.06 12.41
C SER A 61 4.18 -2.71 11.70
N ARG A 62 4.13 -1.63 12.49
CA ARG A 62 4.25 -0.23 12.04
C ARG A 62 5.66 0.34 12.19
N THR A 63 6.56 -0.40 12.83
CA THR A 63 7.94 0.03 13.14
C THR A 63 8.95 -0.54 12.15
N PHE A 64 8.49 -1.08 11.02
CA PHE A 64 9.37 -1.66 10.02
C PHE A 64 10.14 -0.56 9.27
N ASN A 65 11.44 -0.78 9.10
CA ASN A 65 12.32 0.16 8.44
C ASN A 65 12.95 -0.49 7.21
N CYS A 66 13.04 0.29 6.15
CA CYS A 66 13.62 -0.10 4.88
C CYS A 66 14.69 0.91 4.49
N ARG A 67 15.53 0.57 3.49
CA ARG A 67 16.61 1.46 3.04
C ARG A 67 16.11 2.84 2.60
N LYS A 68 14.86 2.92 2.12
CA LYS A 68 14.19 4.15 1.66
C LYS A 68 13.34 4.84 2.73
N GLY A 69 13.30 4.33 3.96
CA GLY A 69 12.56 4.93 5.08
C GLY A 69 11.58 3.98 5.76
N ARG A 70 10.53 4.54 6.37
CA ARG A 70 9.52 3.78 7.12
C ARG A 70 8.62 2.97 6.19
N ALA A 71 8.30 1.74 6.60
CA ALA A 71 7.37 0.85 5.92
C ALA A 71 6.55 0.07 6.95
N TYR A 72 5.44 -0.52 6.51
CA TYR A 72 4.57 -1.33 7.35
C TYR A 72 4.53 -2.77 6.85
N LEU A 73 4.53 -3.72 7.78
CA LEU A 73 4.40 -5.14 7.50
C LEU A 73 2.93 -5.55 7.63
N PHE A 74 2.36 -6.13 6.59
CA PHE A 74 0.99 -6.59 6.51
C PHE A 74 0.90 -8.11 6.40
N SER A 75 -0.15 -8.69 7.00
CA SER A 75 -0.58 -10.07 6.79
C SER A 75 -1.14 -10.27 5.38
N ASN A 76 -1.96 -9.33 4.92
CA ASN A 76 -2.68 -9.42 3.66
C ASN A 76 -2.74 -8.06 2.95
N VAL A 77 -2.67 -8.08 1.63
CA VAL A 77 -2.78 -6.90 0.76
C VAL A 77 -3.53 -7.30 -0.51
N VAL A 78 -4.53 -6.51 -0.91
CA VAL A 78 -5.38 -6.72 -2.08
C VAL A 78 -5.17 -5.62 -3.12
N ASN A 79 -5.76 -5.78 -4.31
CA ASN A 79 -5.69 -4.78 -5.39
C ASN A 79 -4.24 -4.46 -5.82
N ILE A 80 -3.40 -5.50 -5.84
CA ILE A 80 -2.01 -5.43 -6.24
C ILE A 80 -1.72 -6.35 -7.42
N THR A 81 -0.67 -6.00 -8.16
CA THR A 81 -0.01 -6.82 -9.16
C THR A 81 1.38 -7.19 -8.63
N VAL A 82 1.78 -8.44 -8.84
CA VAL A 82 3.09 -8.95 -8.40
C VAL A 82 4.06 -8.90 -9.57
N GLY A 83 5.27 -8.42 -9.31
CA GLY A 83 6.37 -8.32 -10.27
C GLY A 83 7.20 -9.61 -10.39
N ALA A 84 8.42 -9.45 -10.89
CA ALA A 84 9.38 -10.54 -10.95
C ALA A 84 9.92 -10.90 -9.56
N VAL A 85 10.27 -12.17 -9.40
CA VAL A 85 10.97 -12.66 -8.22
C VAL A 85 12.42 -12.19 -8.26
N GLU A 86 12.89 -11.61 -7.16
CA GLU A 86 14.25 -11.11 -6.98
C GLU A 86 14.83 -11.61 -5.65
N GLU A 87 16.11 -11.95 -5.63
CA GLU A 87 16.83 -12.16 -4.38
C GLU A 87 17.44 -10.84 -3.91
N ARG A 88 17.22 -10.50 -2.63
CA ARG A 88 17.62 -9.25 -2.03
C ARG A 88 18.29 -9.49 -0.67
N GLU A 89 19.51 -9.00 -0.54
CA GLU A 89 20.21 -8.99 0.74
C GLU A 89 19.67 -7.84 1.62
N MET A 90 19.19 -8.19 2.81
CA MET A 90 18.67 -7.25 3.80
C MET A 90 19.46 -7.36 5.10
N LEU A 91 19.22 -6.45 6.05
CA LEU A 91 19.86 -6.50 7.37
C LEU A 91 19.63 -7.84 8.10
N SER A 92 18.47 -8.49 7.86
CA SER A 92 18.15 -9.80 8.44
C SER A 92 18.63 -10.99 7.59
N GLY A 93 19.47 -10.77 6.59
CA GLY A 93 20.00 -11.80 5.69
C GLY A 93 19.35 -11.81 4.30
N MET A 94 19.65 -12.87 3.54
CA MET A 94 19.18 -13.08 2.17
C MET A 94 17.71 -13.49 2.13
N HIS A 95 16.92 -12.81 1.29
CA HIS A 95 15.49 -13.09 1.10
C HIS A 95 15.13 -13.08 -0.39
N THR A 96 14.26 -13.99 -0.79
CA THR A 96 13.59 -13.96 -2.08
C THR A 96 12.30 -13.14 -1.93
N VAL A 97 12.15 -12.09 -2.71
CA VAL A 97 11.03 -11.15 -2.66
C VAL A 97 10.43 -10.92 -4.04
N GLU A 98 9.20 -10.45 -4.07
CA GLU A 98 8.55 -9.98 -5.30
C GLU A 98 8.08 -8.54 -5.08
N ASP A 99 8.44 -7.63 -5.97
CA ASP A 99 7.93 -6.26 -5.92
C ASP A 99 6.42 -6.25 -6.19
N ILE A 100 5.68 -5.37 -5.51
CA ILE A 100 4.22 -5.26 -5.63
C ILE A 100 3.82 -3.87 -6.09
N PHE A 101 2.86 -3.82 -7.01
CA PHE A 101 2.41 -2.62 -7.69
C PHE A 101 0.90 -2.45 -7.49
N CYS A 102 0.41 -1.22 -7.48
CA CYS A 102 -1.04 -0.98 -7.47
C CYS A 102 -1.66 -1.48 -8.77
N CYS A 103 -2.75 -2.25 -8.70
CA CYS A 103 -3.42 -2.75 -9.90
C CYS A 103 -4.12 -1.64 -10.71
N CYS A 104 -4.43 -0.49 -10.10
CA CYS A 104 -5.10 0.63 -10.74
C CYS A 104 -4.11 1.59 -11.43
N CYS A 105 -3.14 2.13 -10.69
CA CYS A 105 -2.19 3.13 -11.24
C CYS A 105 -0.81 2.58 -11.62
N GLY A 106 -0.53 1.31 -11.32
CA GLY A 106 0.77 0.67 -11.62
C GLY A 106 1.95 1.16 -10.79
N GLN A 107 1.75 2.04 -9.81
CA GLN A 107 2.83 2.54 -8.95
C GLN A 107 3.37 1.44 -8.04
N LEU A 108 4.70 1.42 -7.86
CA LEU A 108 5.35 0.55 -6.89
C LEU A 108 4.86 0.89 -5.48
N LEU A 109 4.41 -0.12 -4.74
CA LEU A 109 3.92 0.04 -3.36
C LEU A 109 4.91 -0.53 -2.34
N GLY A 110 5.66 -1.56 -2.71
CA GLY A 110 6.65 -2.23 -1.86
C GLY A 110 6.98 -3.62 -2.38
N TRP A 111 7.08 -4.62 -1.50
CA TRP A 111 7.38 -6.01 -1.88
C TRP A 111 6.72 -7.05 -0.97
N LYS A 112 6.62 -8.28 -1.43
CA LYS A 112 6.20 -9.47 -0.70
C LYS A 112 7.40 -10.37 -0.43
N TYR A 113 7.48 -10.95 0.76
CA TYR A 113 8.44 -12.02 1.04
C TYR A 113 7.94 -13.34 0.45
N VAL A 114 8.71 -13.94 -0.44
CA VAL A 114 8.42 -15.28 -1.00
C VAL A 114 9.08 -16.34 -0.13
N THR A 115 10.40 -16.22 0.05
CA THR A 115 11.21 -17.19 0.78
C THR A 115 12.25 -16.49 1.63
N ALA A 116 12.42 -16.94 2.86
CA ALA A 116 13.53 -16.59 3.73
C ALA A 116 14.50 -17.78 3.81
N HIS A 117 15.80 -17.51 3.63
CA HIS A 117 16.83 -18.56 3.73
C HIS A 117 17.12 -18.96 5.18
N ASP A 118 16.97 -18.03 6.11
CA ASP A 118 17.12 -18.30 7.55
C ASP A 118 15.79 -18.76 8.16
N LYS A 119 15.85 -19.83 8.96
CA LYS A 119 14.72 -20.39 9.71
C LYS A 119 14.11 -19.35 10.66
N GLY A 120 14.92 -18.48 11.26
CA GLY A 120 14.46 -17.42 12.15
C GLY A 120 13.60 -16.35 11.47
N GLN A 121 13.65 -16.25 10.14
CA GLN A 121 12.93 -15.25 9.35
C GLN A 121 11.72 -15.83 8.60
N LYS A 122 11.45 -17.13 8.73
CA LYS A 122 10.34 -17.81 8.05
C LYS A 122 8.96 -17.22 8.33
N TYR A 123 8.77 -16.59 9.50
CA TYR A 123 7.52 -15.91 9.84
C TYR A 123 7.15 -14.75 8.89
N LYS A 124 8.14 -14.22 8.14
CA LYS A 124 7.92 -13.16 7.14
C LYS A 124 7.42 -13.71 5.81
N GLU A 125 7.57 -15.00 5.52
CA GLU A 125 7.13 -15.58 4.25
C GLU A 125 5.62 -15.36 4.06
N GLY A 126 5.26 -14.94 2.84
CA GLY A 126 3.88 -14.59 2.50
C GLY A 126 3.41 -13.23 3.03
N LYS A 127 4.23 -12.50 3.82
CA LYS A 127 3.90 -11.16 4.33
C LYS A 127 4.30 -10.08 3.34
N PHE A 128 3.64 -8.93 3.45
CA PHE A 128 3.79 -7.81 2.54
C PHE A 128 4.40 -6.61 3.26
N VAL A 129 5.30 -5.91 2.59
CA VAL A 129 5.88 -4.66 3.07
C VAL A 129 5.38 -3.56 2.16
N LEU A 130 4.66 -2.58 2.71
CA LEU A 130 4.23 -1.38 2.00
C LEU A 130 5.00 -0.16 2.50
N GLU A 131 5.58 0.61 1.59
CA GLU A 131 6.34 1.81 1.95
C GLU A 131 5.39 2.93 2.39
N ARG A 132 5.68 3.57 3.54
CA ARG A 132 4.74 4.53 4.16
C ARG A 132 4.41 5.73 3.27
N TRP A 133 5.34 6.13 2.41
CA TRP A 133 5.16 7.28 1.52
C TRP A 133 4.27 6.95 0.31
N ARG A 134 4.09 5.67 -0.01
CA ARG A 134 3.23 5.16 -1.10
C ARG A 134 1.78 4.91 -0.68
N ILE A 135 1.51 4.87 0.62
CA ILE A 135 0.18 4.57 1.18
C ILE A 135 -0.37 5.74 2.01
N ALA A 136 -1.69 5.91 1.95
CA ALA A 136 -2.46 6.83 2.79
C ALA A 136 -3.28 6.00 3.79
N GLU A 137 -3.41 6.50 5.03
CA GLU A 137 -4.31 5.92 6.02
C GLU A 137 -5.58 6.76 6.01
N GLU A 138 -6.75 6.12 5.95
CA GLU A 138 -7.99 6.83 6.21
C GLU A 138 -8.04 7.23 7.69
N VAL A 139 -7.79 8.51 7.95
CA VAL A 139 -7.99 9.07 9.28
C VAL A 139 -9.48 9.37 9.39
N THR A 140 -10.22 8.53 10.11
CA THR A 140 -11.53 8.94 10.62
C THR A 140 -11.29 10.08 11.61
N GLU A 141 -11.71 11.28 11.23
CA GLU A 141 -11.63 12.55 11.98
C GLU A 141 -12.35 12.47 13.34
N GLU A 142 -11.85 11.69 14.30
CA GLU A 142 -12.42 11.61 15.65
C GLU A 142 -11.40 11.80 16.79
N PHE A 143 -10.11 11.97 16.49
CA PHE A 143 -9.07 12.06 17.54
C PHE A 143 -8.14 13.27 17.45
N ASN A 144 -8.61 14.42 16.94
CA ASN A 144 -7.81 15.66 16.99
C ASN A 144 -8.44 16.81 17.79
N LEU A 145 -9.36 16.51 18.71
CA LEU A 145 -9.93 17.53 19.61
C LEU A 145 -9.16 17.68 20.94
N GLU A 146 -8.29 16.74 21.32
CA GLU A 146 -7.56 16.81 22.60
C GLU A 146 -6.31 17.70 22.58
N ALA A 147 -5.85 18.17 21.40
CA ALA A 147 -4.68 19.06 21.30
C ALA A 147 -5.02 20.56 21.35
N ARG A 148 -6.30 20.95 21.32
CA ARG A 148 -6.73 22.36 21.26
C ARG A 148 -7.28 22.93 22.57
N THR A 149 -7.58 22.11 23.57
CA THR A 149 -8.21 22.55 24.84
C THR A 149 -7.22 22.90 25.95
N ALA A 150 -5.90 22.81 25.72
CA ALA A 150 -4.89 23.33 26.66
C ALA A 150 -4.71 24.86 26.52
N ARG A 151 -5.78 25.63 26.76
CA ARG A 151 -5.71 27.04 27.14
C ARG A 151 -6.84 27.36 28.14
N PRO A 152 -6.57 27.37 29.46
CA PRO A 152 -7.32 28.23 30.36
C PRO A 152 -6.65 29.61 30.32
N GLY A 153 -7.33 30.57 29.71
CA GLY A 153 -7.11 31.97 30.02
C GLY A 153 -7.89 32.32 31.28
N SER A 154 -7.25 33.00 32.22
CA SER A 154 -7.93 33.96 33.11
C SER A 154 -6.92 35.01 33.55
N SER A 155 -7.08 36.20 32.98
CA SER A 155 -6.59 37.46 33.52
C SER A 155 -7.37 37.77 34.80
N ASP A 156 -6.70 38.18 35.88
CA ASP A 156 -7.34 38.99 36.91
C ASP A 156 -6.44 40.18 37.21
N ALA A 157 -7.04 41.36 37.06
CA ALA A 157 -6.50 42.64 37.45
C ALA A 157 -6.65 42.80 38.96
N ASP A 158 -5.65 43.37 39.62
CA ASP A 158 -5.87 44.02 40.91
C ASP A 158 -5.17 45.37 40.94
N SER A 159 -6.00 46.37 41.15
CA SER A 159 -5.67 47.77 41.36
C SER A 159 -6.15 48.10 42.77
N HIS A 160 -5.23 48.47 43.67
CA HIS A 160 -5.34 49.50 44.73
C HIS A 160 -3.96 49.74 45.34
#